data_AF-A0A7X9AGH2-F1
#
_entry.id   AF-A0A7X9AGH2-F1
#
_cell.length_a   1.000
_cell.length_b   1.000
_cell.length_c   1.000
_cell.angle_alpha   90.00
_cell.angle_beta   90.00
_cell.angle_gamma   90.00
#
_symmetry.space_group_name_H-M   'P 1'
#
loop_
_entity.id
_entity.type
_entity.pdbx_description
1 polymer ?
#
loop_
_entity_poly.entity_id
_entity_poly.type
_entity_poly.pdbx_seq_one_letter_code
_entity_poly.pdbx_strand_id
1 'polypeptide(L)'
;MKPGRFWAEAVQPALLRCWTPATSWPAHRWTRHGDSAWRGACVLHGGDNQTAMEWRKTSDGWRWTCWTRCGSGDLLSALAGGREPRGREWMQMLRQAAALAGVDTGPIDAPAEPQEGRQANQTPQKPPALPLRRQTAQEPTSSPRSDLEALLARYQAALRVPGNLGARYLEQHRGIPLDLALQWGAGYAEPGTWPGRPWRWGRLVLPHRDHDGVIANLYGRAVGSDDKTPKPLRHDHLPGPKALCCPPCGLAGPGPLLLVEGAFDALAAAAAGHRHVAGLYGLAGWKWRLARLAGVLETVLALDQDGPGQEAAQALARSGALHGMKVGLLDPATWGGHKDLAEAWLAGALDLQSLELEVGPERSALDTVTERQAKEPPALAQPLDLERISERISEPADDDGNPWCGIWDRVFGTATEEAIWLRRLCAAR
;
A
#
# COMPACT_ATOMS: atom_id res chain seq x y z
N MET A 1 3.13 30.28 -12.18
CA MET A 1 2.79 28.99 -12.85
C MET A 1 2.83 27.87 -11.83
N LYS A 2 1.97 26.84 -11.90
CA LYS A 2 2.06 25.70 -10.97
C LYS A 2 3.33 24.89 -11.25
N PRO A 3 4.14 24.51 -10.23
CA PRO A 3 5.41 23.83 -10.46
C PRO A 3 5.32 22.51 -11.26
N GLY A 4 4.33 21.66 -11.00
CA GLY A 4 4.13 20.43 -11.79
C GLY A 4 3.82 20.69 -13.27
N ARG A 5 3.12 21.80 -13.56
CA ARG A 5 2.86 22.24 -14.94
C ARG A 5 4.14 22.78 -15.59
N PHE A 6 4.96 23.51 -14.85
CA PHE A 6 6.26 24.02 -15.32
C PHE A 6 7.23 22.88 -15.66
N TRP A 7 7.26 21.82 -14.84
CA TRP A 7 8.00 20.60 -15.15
C TRP A 7 7.57 19.97 -16.49
N ALA A 8 6.28 19.72 -16.66
CA ALA A 8 5.75 19.03 -17.84
C ALA A 8 5.83 19.86 -19.12
N GLU A 9 5.57 21.18 -19.05
CA GLU A 9 5.46 22.04 -20.24
C GLU A 9 6.78 22.69 -20.66
N ALA A 10 7.71 22.95 -19.72
CA ALA A 10 8.94 23.67 -20.00
C ALA A 10 10.20 22.82 -19.80
N VAL A 11 10.37 22.23 -18.61
CA VAL A 11 11.63 21.59 -18.21
C VAL A 11 11.83 20.23 -18.90
N GLN A 12 10.85 19.34 -18.83
CA GLN A 12 10.95 17.99 -19.38
C GLN A 12 11.15 17.97 -20.91
N PRO A 13 10.43 18.76 -21.73
CA PRO A 13 10.69 18.85 -23.16
C PRO A 13 12.08 19.40 -23.48
N ALA A 14 12.60 20.34 -22.68
CA ALA A 14 13.94 20.89 -22.86
C ALA A 14 15.02 19.85 -22.55
N LEU A 15 14.90 19.12 -21.44
CA LEU A 15 15.82 18.01 -21.09
C LEU A 15 15.87 16.93 -22.18
N LEU A 16 14.74 16.59 -22.80
CA LEU A 16 14.72 15.65 -23.92
C LEU A 16 15.54 16.14 -25.13
N ARG A 17 15.71 17.45 -25.30
CA ARG A 17 16.50 18.03 -26.42
C ARG A 17 17.99 18.17 -26.10
N CYS A 18 18.34 18.63 -24.90
CA CYS A 18 19.71 19.07 -24.60
C CYS A 18 20.45 18.23 -23.55
N TRP A 19 19.74 17.47 -22.70
CA TRP A 19 20.37 16.78 -21.58
C TRP A 19 20.87 15.39 -21.94
N THR A 20 22.00 14.99 -21.33
CA THR A 20 22.50 13.61 -21.37
C THR A 20 23.12 13.22 -20.01
N PRO A 21 23.30 11.94 -19.70
CA PRO A 21 23.94 11.54 -18.44
C PRO A 21 25.36 12.12 -18.26
N ALA A 22 26.09 12.29 -19.37
CA ALA A 22 27.43 12.89 -19.36
C ALA A 22 27.43 14.38 -18.94
N THR A 23 26.33 15.11 -19.11
CA THR A 23 26.25 16.51 -18.68
C THR A 23 26.08 16.65 -17.16
N SER A 24 25.37 15.72 -16.53
CA SER A 24 25.19 15.73 -15.07
C SER A 24 26.29 15.00 -14.30
N TRP A 25 26.91 13.99 -14.92
CA TRP A 25 27.97 13.19 -14.29
C TRP A 25 29.17 13.03 -15.23
N PRO A 26 29.95 14.10 -15.48
CA PRO A 26 31.08 14.07 -16.42
C PRO A 26 32.23 13.18 -15.95
N ALA A 27 32.33 12.92 -14.64
CA ALA A 27 33.34 12.03 -14.06
C ALA A 27 33.06 10.53 -14.33
N HIS A 28 31.85 10.18 -14.77
CA HIS A 28 31.48 8.79 -15.06
C HIS A 28 31.74 8.46 -16.53
N ARG A 29 32.28 7.26 -16.79
CA ARG A 29 32.44 6.78 -18.16
C ARG A 29 31.09 6.32 -18.70
N TRP A 30 30.55 7.05 -19.66
CA TRP A 30 29.30 6.72 -20.35
C TRP A 30 29.57 6.19 -21.76
N THR A 31 28.92 5.10 -22.14
CA THR A 31 28.92 4.54 -23.49
C THR A 31 27.54 4.68 -24.09
N ARG A 32 27.44 5.24 -25.30
CA ARG A 32 26.17 5.30 -26.04
C ARG A 32 25.80 3.92 -26.56
N HIS A 33 24.52 3.58 -26.45
CA HIS A 33 23.97 2.33 -26.96
C HIS A 33 22.76 2.66 -27.86
N GLY A 34 23.03 2.85 -29.15
CA GLY A 34 22.07 3.43 -30.10
C GLY A 34 21.81 4.93 -29.85
N ASP A 35 20.71 5.44 -30.39
CA ASP A 35 20.40 6.88 -30.38
C ASP A 35 19.71 7.36 -29.10
N SER A 36 19.13 6.43 -28.33
CA SER A 36 18.26 6.75 -27.19
C SER A 36 18.71 6.15 -25.88
N ALA A 37 19.84 5.46 -25.80
CA ALA A 37 20.32 4.88 -24.55
C ALA A 37 21.81 5.13 -24.28
N TRP A 38 22.14 5.18 -23.00
CA TRP A 38 23.49 5.32 -22.47
C TRP A 38 23.69 4.31 -21.36
N ARG A 39 24.89 3.73 -21.26
CA ARG A 39 25.27 2.84 -20.17
C ARG A 39 26.55 3.31 -19.50
N GLY A 40 26.64 3.11 -18.20
CA GLY A 40 27.80 3.49 -17.41
C GLY A 40 27.74 2.95 -15.98
N ALA A 41 28.72 3.36 -15.19
CA ALA A 41 28.74 3.11 -13.75
C ALA A 41 27.53 3.75 -13.06
N CYS A 42 26.99 3.08 -12.04
CA CYS A 42 25.86 3.63 -11.29
C CYS A 42 26.29 4.81 -10.40
N VAL A 43 25.64 5.95 -10.60
CA VAL A 43 25.90 7.21 -9.87
C VAL A 43 25.41 7.18 -8.42
N LEU A 44 24.59 6.19 -8.05
CA LEU A 44 23.91 6.12 -6.75
C LEU A 44 24.65 5.28 -5.71
N HIS A 45 25.30 4.18 -6.13
CA HIS A 45 26.02 3.29 -5.21
C HIS A 45 27.53 3.23 -5.45
N GLY A 46 28.08 4.16 -6.22
CA GLY A 46 29.53 4.29 -6.40
C GLY A 46 30.16 3.39 -7.47
N GLY A 47 29.37 2.76 -8.35
CA GLY A 47 29.88 2.24 -9.62
C GLY A 47 30.82 1.02 -9.55
N ASP A 48 30.52 0.05 -8.68
CA ASP A 48 31.24 -1.24 -8.61
C ASP A 48 31.24 -2.02 -9.94
N ASN A 49 30.21 -1.80 -10.76
CA ASN A 49 30.11 -2.27 -12.14
C ASN A 49 29.94 -1.09 -13.10
N GLN A 50 30.88 -0.97 -14.05
CA GLN A 50 30.97 0.09 -15.05
C GLN A 50 29.85 0.09 -16.11
N THR A 51 28.94 -0.88 -16.06
CA THR A 51 27.79 -1.01 -16.97
C THR A 51 26.46 -1.16 -16.22
N ALA A 52 26.46 -1.01 -14.90
CA ALA A 52 25.31 -1.28 -14.04
C ALA A 52 24.10 -0.39 -14.34
N MET A 53 24.33 0.86 -14.77
CA MET A 53 23.27 1.85 -14.95
C MET A 53 23.05 2.15 -16.43
N GLU A 54 21.80 2.00 -16.85
CA GLU A 54 21.32 2.41 -18.17
C GLU A 54 20.42 3.64 -18.02
N TRP A 55 20.66 4.64 -18.86
CA TRP A 55 19.75 5.77 -19.08
C TRP A 55 19.12 5.63 -20.45
N ARG A 56 17.80 5.73 -20.53
CA ARG A 56 17.03 5.65 -21.76
C ARG A 56 16.16 6.88 -21.92
N LYS A 57 16.20 7.46 -23.10
CA LYS A 57 15.31 8.52 -23.56
C LYS A 57 13.99 7.91 -24.01
N THR A 58 12.90 8.30 -23.39
CA THR A 58 11.52 7.93 -23.72
C THR A 58 10.73 9.15 -24.18
N SER A 59 9.51 8.95 -24.69
CA SER A 59 8.64 10.07 -25.12
C SER A 59 8.20 10.97 -23.97
N ASP A 60 8.20 10.44 -22.74
CA ASP A 60 7.78 11.08 -21.51
C ASP A 60 8.95 11.48 -20.60
N GLY A 61 10.21 11.41 -21.06
CA GLY A 61 11.36 11.89 -20.30
C GLY A 61 12.61 11.01 -20.40
N TRP A 62 13.53 11.20 -19.46
CA TRP A 62 14.70 10.34 -19.30
C TRP A 62 14.47 9.39 -18.13
N ARG A 63 14.63 8.09 -18.38
CA ARG A 63 14.47 7.01 -17.39
C ARG A 63 15.82 6.37 -17.14
N TRP A 64 16.10 6.00 -15.89
CA TRP A 64 17.26 5.20 -15.55
C TRP A 64 16.88 3.84 -14.98
N THR A 65 17.77 2.88 -15.13
CA THR A 65 17.66 1.55 -14.51
C THR A 65 19.04 1.11 -14.09
N CYS A 66 19.16 0.66 -12.85
CA CYS A 66 20.36 0.08 -12.26
C CYS A 66 20.13 -1.42 -12.03
N TRP A 67 20.96 -2.24 -12.66
CA TRP A 67 20.83 -3.71 -12.61
C TRP A 67 21.52 -4.37 -11.41
N THR A 68 22.18 -3.58 -10.55
CA THR A 68 22.84 -4.10 -9.34
C THR A 68 21.88 -4.09 -8.13
N ARG A 69 21.48 -2.90 -7.66
CA ARG A 69 20.67 -2.77 -6.42
C ARG A 69 19.87 -1.48 -6.22
N CYS A 70 20.05 -0.45 -7.07
CA CYS A 70 19.41 0.85 -6.84
C CYS A 70 18.00 0.99 -7.45
N GLY A 71 17.57 0.05 -8.29
CA GLY A 71 16.24 0.11 -8.91
C GLY A 71 16.21 0.94 -10.19
N SER A 72 15.15 1.72 -10.38
CA SER A 72 14.89 2.51 -11.59
C SER A 72 14.10 3.77 -11.26
N GLY A 73 14.20 4.79 -12.09
CA GLY A 73 13.49 6.05 -11.89
C GLY A 73 13.63 7.00 -13.08
N ASP A 74 13.41 8.28 -12.82
CA ASP A 74 13.56 9.39 -13.75
C ASP A 74 14.74 10.32 -13.39
N LEU A 75 14.89 11.45 -14.09
CA LEU A 75 15.97 12.39 -13.79
C LEU A 75 15.86 13.00 -12.39
N LEU A 76 14.67 13.37 -11.93
CA LEU A 76 14.48 14.01 -10.63
C LEU A 76 14.84 13.06 -9.49
N SER A 77 14.42 11.80 -9.59
CA SER A 77 14.78 10.77 -8.63
C SER A 77 16.28 10.46 -8.63
N ALA A 78 16.96 10.49 -9.78
CA ALA A 78 18.42 10.32 -9.80
C ALA A 78 19.16 11.49 -9.13
N LEU A 79 18.71 12.74 -9.34
CA LEU A 79 19.27 13.92 -8.67
C LEU A 79 19.03 13.87 -7.15
N ALA A 80 17.92 13.25 -6.73
CA ALA A 80 17.55 13.05 -5.33
C ALA A 80 18.21 11.83 -4.66
N GLY A 81 19.16 11.18 -5.32
CA GLY A 81 19.88 10.02 -4.76
C GLY A 81 19.15 8.68 -4.96
N GLY A 82 18.31 8.56 -5.98
CA GLY A 82 17.63 7.32 -6.38
C GLY A 82 16.23 7.14 -5.80
N ARG A 83 15.71 8.14 -5.09
CA ARG A 83 14.40 8.17 -4.44
C ARG A 83 13.54 9.27 -5.05
N GLU A 84 12.23 9.12 -5.06
CA GLU A 84 11.34 10.16 -5.59
C GLU A 84 11.37 11.40 -4.68
N PRO A 85 11.84 12.57 -5.14
CA PRO A 85 11.93 13.76 -4.30
C PRO A 85 10.53 14.33 -4.02
N ARG A 86 10.31 14.91 -2.83
CA ARG A 86 8.99 15.47 -2.44
C ARG A 86 9.08 16.85 -1.81
N GLY A 87 7.96 17.57 -1.85
CA GLY A 87 7.81 18.88 -1.22
C GLY A 87 8.94 19.84 -1.58
N ARG A 88 9.68 20.31 -0.55
CA ARG A 88 10.81 21.23 -0.74
C ARG A 88 11.96 20.62 -1.54
N GLU A 89 12.22 19.33 -1.37
CA GLU A 89 13.27 18.63 -2.12
C GLU A 89 12.88 18.47 -3.58
N TRP A 90 11.61 18.19 -3.88
CA TRP A 90 11.11 18.18 -5.26
C TRP A 90 11.28 19.53 -5.94
N MET A 91 10.94 20.62 -5.24
CA MET A 91 11.19 21.98 -5.75
C MET A 91 12.68 22.26 -5.98
N GLN A 92 13.56 21.73 -5.13
CA GLN A 92 15.01 21.85 -5.31
C GLN A 92 15.48 21.07 -6.56
N MET A 93 15.02 19.82 -6.73
CA MET A 93 15.37 18.98 -7.88
C MET A 93 14.80 19.55 -9.18
N LEU A 94 13.59 20.11 -9.14
CA LEU A 94 12.99 20.82 -10.28
C LEU A 94 13.85 22.00 -10.72
N ARG A 95 14.31 22.83 -9.77
CA ARG A 95 15.19 23.97 -10.09
C ARG A 95 16.54 23.51 -10.64
N GLN A 96 17.11 22.44 -10.07
CA GLN A 96 18.35 21.84 -10.61
C GLN A 96 18.14 21.28 -12.02
N ALA A 97 17.03 20.61 -12.28
CA ALA A 97 16.70 20.08 -13.59
C ALA A 97 16.41 21.20 -14.62
N ALA A 98 15.77 22.29 -14.20
CA ALA A 98 15.60 23.49 -15.01
C ALA A 98 16.96 24.11 -15.38
N ALA A 99 17.88 24.20 -14.42
CA ALA A 99 19.25 24.67 -14.66
C ALA A 99 20.01 23.77 -15.66
N LEU A 100 19.89 22.44 -15.52
CA LEU A 100 20.47 21.47 -16.47
C LEU A 100 19.87 21.62 -17.88
N ALA A 101 18.63 22.08 -17.98
CA ALA A 101 17.93 22.30 -19.23
C ALA A 101 18.09 23.72 -19.81
N GLY A 102 18.69 24.65 -19.06
CA GLY A 102 18.77 26.06 -19.41
C GLY A 102 17.41 26.79 -19.40
N VAL A 103 16.46 26.34 -18.57
CA VAL A 103 15.11 26.90 -18.45
C VAL A 103 15.04 27.85 -17.26
N ASP A 104 14.53 29.07 -17.48
CA ASP A 104 14.33 30.08 -16.42
C ASP A 104 13.24 29.66 -15.41
N THR A 105 13.55 29.77 -14.12
CA THR A 105 12.64 29.39 -13.02
C THR A 105 11.75 30.54 -12.54
N GLY A 106 11.90 31.75 -13.10
CA GLY A 106 11.02 32.90 -12.82
C GLY A 106 9.51 32.59 -12.78
N PRO A 107 8.94 31.75 -13.67
CA PRO A 107 7.52 31.40 -13.66
C PRO A 107 7.03 30.67 -12.40
N ILE A 108 7.91 29.99 -11.66
CA ILE A 108 7.60 29.26 -10.41
C ILE A 108 8.06 30.00 -9.16
N ASP A 109 8.91 31.03 -9.32
CA ASP A 109 9.45 31.84 -8.24
C ASP A 109 8.73 33.20 -8.09
N ALA A 110 7.88 33.60 -9.05
CA ALA A 110 7.08 34.83 -8.97
C ALA A 110 6.00 34.75 -7.87
N PRO A 111 5.88 35.77 -6.99
CA PRO A 111 4.76 35.87 -6.05
C PRO A 111 3.44 36.02 -6.81
N ALA A 112 2.37 35.41 -6.29
CA ALA A 112 1.05 35.50 -6.91
C ALA A 112 0.60 36.98 -6.99
N GLU A 113 0.30 37.49 -8.18
CA GLU A 113 -0.24 38.83 -8.35
C GLU A 113 -1.60 38.97 -7.64
N PRO A 114 -1.86 40.09 -6.93
CA PRO A 114 -3.17 40.36 -6.34
C PRO A 114 -4.17 40.65 -7.46
N GLN A 115 -5.19 39.81 -7.61
CA GLN A 115 -6.32 40.14 -8.47
C GLN A 115 -7.18 41.22 -7.79
N GLU A 116 -7.07 42.45 -8.29
CA GLU A 116 -7.99 43.54 -7.97
C GLU A 116 -9.42 43.22 -8.45
N GLY A 117 -10.38 43.44 -7.55
CA GLY A 117 -11.73 43.85 -7.92
C GLY A 117 -12.74 42.75 -8.23
N ARG A 118 -13.41 42.24 -7.18
CA ARG A 118 -14.87 42.05 -7.21
C ARG A 118 -15.46 42.23 -5.82
N GLN A 119 -16.29 43.25 -5.71
CA GLN A 119 -16.86 43.81 -4.49
C GLN A 119 -17.71 42.80 -3.71
N ALA A 120 -17.61 42.95 -2.39
CA ALA A 120 -18.36 42.21 -1.38
C ALA A 120 -19.87 42.34 -1.56
N ASN A 121 -20.58 41.23 -1.48
CA ASN A 121 -21.95 41.23 -1.01
C ASN A 121 -22.01 40.40 0.28
N GLN A 122 -22.16 41.10 1.39
CA GLN A 122 -22.26 40.54 2.73
C GLN A 122 -23.56 39.75 2.85
N THR A 123 -23.46 38.46 3.16
CA THR A 123 -24.62 37.65 3.59
C THR A 123 -24.37 37.24 5.05
N PRO A 124 -25.38 37.26 5.93
CA PRO A 124 -25.18 37.12 7.37
C PRO A 124 -24.43 35.83 7.74
N GLN A 125 -23.44 35.94 8.63
CA GLN A 125 -22.67 34.80 9.12
C GLN A 125 -23.60 33.80 9.81
N LYS A 126 -23.87 32.68 9.12
CA LYS A 126 -24.32 31.45 9.75
C LYS A 126 -23.12 30.86 10.50
N PRO A 127 -23.28 30.37 11.76
CA PRO A 127 -22.18 29.80 12.53
C PRO A 127 -21.44 28.75 11.70
N PRO A 128 -20.11 28.60 11.89
CA PRO A 128 -19.28 27.80 11.01
C PRO A 128 -19.82 26.37 10.96
N ALA A 129 -20.45 26.03 9.85
CA ALA A 129 -20.63 24.65 9.48
C ALA A 129 -19.22 24.12 9.22
N LEU A 130 -18.76 23.24 10.10
CA LEU A 130 -17.58 22.40 9.88
C LEU A 130 -17.56 22.00 8.40
N PRO A 131 -16.52 22.32 7.63
CA PRO A 131 -16.44 21.83 6.28
C PRO A 131 -16.28 20.32 6.40
N LEU A 132 -17.38 19.60 6.18
CA LEU A 132 -17.32 18.21 5.76
C LEU A 132 -16.41 18.21 4.55
N ARG A 133 -15.19 17.69 4.74
CA ARG A 133 -14.20 17.48 3.70
C ARG A 133 -14.95 16.90 2.51
N ARG A 134 -15.01 17.66 1.41
CA ARG A 134 -15.56 17.18 0.15
C ARG A 134 -14.79 15.90 -0.13
N GLN A 135 -15.49 14.77 -0.09
CA GLN A 135 -14.92 13.49 -0.46
C GLN A 135 -14.19 13.73 -1.76
N THR A 136 -12.86 13.50 -1.76
CA THR A 136 -12.09 13.40 -2.98
C THR A 136 -12.93 12.51 -3.88
N ALA A 137 -13.34 13.03 -5.03
CA ALA A 137 -14.16 12.26 -5.95
C ALA A 137 -13.44 10.93 -6.13
N GLN A 138 -14.09 9.86 -5.69
CA GLN A 138 -13.62 8.51 -5.99
C GLN A 138 -13.29 8.52 -7.47
N GLU A 139 -12.13 7.97 -7.84
CA GLU A 139 -11.92 7.52 -9.22
C GLU A 139 -13.24 6.90 -9.68
N PRO A 140 -13.75 7.28 -10.87
CA PRO A 140 -15.12 6.97 -11.27
C PRO A 140 -15.33 5.50 -10.96
N THR A 141 -16.20 5.25 -9.97
CA THR A 141 -16.55 3.90 -9.54
C THR A 141 -17.06 3.25 -10.81
N SER A 142 -16.20 2.43 -11.44
CA SER A 142 -16.63 1.56 -12.52
C SER A 142 -17.86 0.87 -11.97
N SER A 143 -19.01 1.08 -12.61
CA SER A 143 -20.29 0.52 -12.19
C SER A 143 -20.04 -0.89 -11.67
N PRO A 144 -20.49 -1.25 -10.45
CA PRO A 144 -20.17 -2.53 -9.85
C PRO A 144 -20.45 -3.62 -10.87
N ARG A 145 -19.42 -4.41 -11.17
CA ARG A 145 -19.51 -5.45 -12.19
C ARG A 145 -20.59 -6.43 -11.75
N SER A 146 -21.66 -6.51 -12.54
CA SER A 146 -22.81 -7.39 -12.25
C SER A 146 -22.56 -8.85 -12.63
N ASP A 147 -21.39 -9.15 -13.20
CA ASP A 147 -20.99 -10.48 -13.67
C ASP A 147 -20.09 -11.23 -12.70
N LEU A 148 -19.76 -10.66 -11.53
CA LEU A 148 -18.79 -11.25 -10.58
C LEU A 148 -19.19 -12.64 -10.10
N GLU A 149 -20.46 -12.82 -9.71
CA GLU A 149 -20.99 -14.11 -9.27
C GLU A 149 -20.96 -15.15 -10.39
N ALA A 150 -21.35 -14.75 -11.61
CA ALA A 150 -21.35 -15.62 -12.78
C ALA A 150 -19.94 -16.04 -13.18
N LEU A 151 -18.99 -15.09 -13.17
CA LEU A 151 -17.57 -15.36 -13.38
C LEU A 151 -17.04 -16.33 -12.32
N LEU A 152 -17.30 -16.06 -11.05
CA LEU A 152 -16.82 -16.89 -9.95
C LEU A 152 -17.39 -18.32 -10.04
N ALA A 153 -18.69 -18.46 -10.30
CA ALA A 153 -19.33 -19.77 -10.46
C ALA A 153 -18.68 -20.58 -11.59
N ARG A 154 -18.38 -19.95 -12.74
CA ARG A 154 -17.66 -20.57 -13.85
C ARG A 154 -16.25 -20.99 -13.46
N TYR A 155 -15.50 -20.14 -12.76
CA TYR A 155 -14.15 -20.47 -12.30
C TYR A 155 -14.14 -21.57 -11.24
N GLN A 156 -15.12 -21.60 -10.34
CA GLN A 156 -15.30 -22.67 -9.37
C GLN A 156 -15.63 -24.01 -10.05
N ALA A 157 -16.45 -23.99 -11.12
CA ALA A 157 -16.70 -25.19 -11.91
C ALA A 157 -15.41 -25.69 -12.58
N ALA A 158 -14.63 -24.80 -13.18
CA ALA A 158 -13.33 -25.14 -13.78
C ALA A 158 -12.33 -25.69 -12.76
N LEU A 159 -12.26 -25.12 -11.55
CA LEU A 159 -11.35 -25.59 -10.50
C LEU A 159 -11.71 -27.00 -10.00
N ARG A 160 -12.98 -27.41 -10.05
CA ARG A 160 -13.42 -28.76 -9.69
C ARG A 160 -13.05 -29.83 -10.72
N VAL A 161 -12.66 -29.44 -11.94
CA VAL A 161 -12.21 -30.39 -12.96
C VAL A 161 -10.89 -31.03 -12.51
N PRO A 162 -10.80 -32.35 -12.33
CA PRO A 162 -9.59 -32.99 -11.82
C PRO A 162 -8.35 -32.69 -12.66
N GLY A 163 -7.21 -32.43 -12.00
CA GLY A 163 -5.91 -32.29 -12.65
C GLY A 163 -5.65 -30.94 -13.35
N ASN A 164 -6.55 -29.96 -13.24
CA ASN A 164 -6.30 -28.62 -13.77
C ASN A 164 -5.11 -27.93 -13.06
N LEU A 165 -4.49 -26.96 -13.72
CA LEU A 165 -3.29 -26.30 -13.20
C LEU A 165 -3.56 -25.49 -11.92
N GLY A 166 -4.77 -24.97 -11.72
CA GLY A 166 -5.15 -24.26 -10.49
C GLY A 166 -5.17 -25.19 -9.27
N ALA A 167 -5.77 -26.38 -9.39
CA ALA A 167 -5.76 -27.40 -8.35
C ALA A 167 -4.34 -27.87 -8.03
N ARG A 168 -3.54 -28.18 -9.06
CA ARG A 168 -2.12 -28.53 -8.89
C ARG A 168 -1.32 -27.40 -8.24
N TYR A 169 -1.63 -26.14 -8.54
CA TYR A 169 -0.98 -25.00 -7.90
C TYR A 169 -1.26 -24.95 -6.40
N LEU A 170 -2.51 -25.12 -6.00
CA LEU A 170 -2.88 -25.17 -4.58
C LEU A 170 -2.17 -26.31 -3.87
N GLU A 171 -2.29 -27.54 -4.38
CA GLU A 171 -1.83 -28.73 -3.68
C GLU A 171 -0.30 -28.88 -3.74
N GLN A 172 0.30 -28.73 -4.92
CA GLN A 172 1.72 -29.04 -5.14
C GLN A 172 2.65 -27.86 -4.86
N HIS A 173 2.18 -26.62 -5.04
CA HIS A 173 3.01 -25.42 -4.88
C HIS A 173 2.70 -24.62 -3.62
N ARG A 174 1.51 -24.78 -3.04
CA ARG A 174 1.11 -24.06 -1.81
C ARG A 174 0.81 -24.99 -0.65
N GLY A 175 0.71 -26.30 -0.87
CA GLY A 175 0.31 -27.25 0.16
C GLY A 175 -1.10 -27.01 0.70
N ILE A 176 -1.94 -26.25 -0.02
CA ILE A 176 -3.29 -25.90 0.43
C ILE A 176 -4.27 -26.95 -0.10
N PRO A 177 -5.07 -27.59 0.76
CA PRO A 177 -6.08 -28.56 0.33
C PRO A 177 -7.11 -27.92 -0.63
N LEU A 178 -7.39 -28.61 -1.74
CA LEU A 178 -8.31 -28.13 -2.78
C LEU A 178 -9.73 -27.91 -2.26
N ASP A 179 -10.21 -28.83 -1.43
CA ASP A 179 -11.53 -28.77 -0.80
C ASP A 179 -11.68 -27.54 0.10
N LEU A 180 -10.65 -27.22 0.89
CA LEU A 180 -10.60 -26.00 1.69
C LEU A 180 -10.65 -24.75 0.80
N ALA A 181 -9.83 -24.69 -0.25
CA ALA A 181 -9.83 -23.56 -1.16
C ALA A 181 -11.22 -23.38 -1.83
N LEU A 182 -11.87 -24.48 -2.23
CA LEU A 182 -13.24 -24.47 -2.77
C LEU A 182 -14.27 -23.98 -1.75
N GLN A 183 -14.16 -24.36 -0.47
CA GLN A 183 -15.01 -23.84 0.61
C GLN A 183 -14.87 -22.33 0.78
N TRP A 184 -13.67 -21.79 0.56
CA TRP A 184 -13.39 -20.36 0.54
C TRP A 184 -13.86 -19.66 -0.75
N GLY A 185 -14.38 -20.44 -1.70
CA GLY A 185 -14.90 -19.97 -2.96
C GLY A 185 -13.84 -19.77 -4.04
N ALA A 186 -12.66 -20.38 -3.89
CA ALA A 186 -11.62 -20.34 -4.91
C ALA A 186 -12.12 -20.89 -6.25
N GLY A 187 -11.60 -20.33 -7.34
CA GLY A 187 -11.85 -20.79 -8.71
C GLY A 187 -10.57 -20.84 -9.52
N TYR A 188 -10.68 -21.32 -10.76
CA TYR A 188 -9.60 -21.30 -11.73
C TYR A 188 -10.09 -20.66 -13.02
N ALA A 189 -9.49 -19.54 -13.39
CA ALA A 189 -9.68 -18.93 -14.68
C ALA A 189 -8.69 -19.58 -15.66
N GLU A 190 -9.19 -20.47 -16.50
CA GLU A 190 -8.42 -21.10 -17.58
C GLU A 190 -7.74 -20.05 -18.49
N PRO A 191 -6.69 -20.42 -19.23
CA PRO A 191 -6.00 -19.51 -20.14
C PRO A 191 -6.97 -18.75 -21.06
N GLY A 192 -6.86 -17.42 -21.10
CA GLY A 192 -7.70 -16.56 -21.92
C GLY A 192 -9.11 -16.26 -21.38
N THR A 193 -9.50 -16.85 -20.25
CA THR A 193 -10.85 -16.65 -19.69
C THR A 193 -10.94 -15.54 -18.64
N TRP A 194 -9.81 -15.12 -18.10
CA TRP A 194 -9.70 -14.04 -17.12
C TRP A 194 -9.80 -12.66 -17.81
N PRO A 195 -10.71 -11.77 -17.40
CA PRO A 195 -10.94 -10.49 -18.07
C PRO A 195 -9.88 -9.41 -17.77
N GLY A 196 -8.99 -9.65 -16.81
CA GLY A 196 -7.87 -8.76 -16.51
C GLY A 196 -6.62 -9.10 -17.33
N ARG A 197 -5.44 -8.98 -16.71
CA ARG A 197 -4.16 -9.25 -17.38
C ARG A 197 -4.08 -10.72 -17.85
N PRO A 198 -3.89 -10.98 -19.15
CA PRO A 198 -3.85 -12.34 -19.68
C PRO A 198 -2.67 -13.12 -19.12
N TRP A 199 -2.84 -14.44 -18.97
CA TRP A 199 -1.78 -15.35 -18.57
C TRP A 199 -1.98 -16.73 -19.18
N ARG A 200 -0.93 -17.25 -19.84
CA ARG A 200 -0.99 -18.46 -20.67
C ARG A 200 -1.29 -19.76 -19.94
N TRP A 201 -1.15 -19.79 -18.61
CA TRP A 201 -1.43 -20.97 -17.78
C TRP A 201 -2.64 -20.78 -16.88
N GLY A 202 -3.41 -19.71 -17.08
CA GLY A 202 -4.59 -19.40 -16.27
C GLY A 202 -4.26 -18.89 -14.87
N ARG A 203 -5.27 -18.40 -14.16
CA ARG A 203 -5.12 -17.78 -12.84
C ARG A 203 -5.94 -18.54 -11.81
N LEU A 204 -5.34 -18.82 -10.65
CA LEU A 204 -6.11 -19.18 -9.47
C LEU A 204 -6.86 -17.92 -9.00
N VAL A 205 -8.17 -18.04 -8.83
CA VAL A 205 -9.05 -16.93 -8.49
C VAL A 205 -9.48 -17.06 -7.03
N LEU A 206 -9.40 -15.96 -6.27
CA LEU A 206 -10.01 -15.85 -4.94
C LEU A 206 -10.94 -14.63 -4.93
N PRO A 207 -12.14 -14.74 -4.34
CA PRO A 207 -13.04 -13.61 -4.25
C PRO A 207 -12.53 -12.60 -3.24
N HIS A 208 -12.60 -11.31 -3.60
CA HIS A 208 -12.64 -10.25 -2.60
C HIS A 208 -14.04 -10.23 -2.01
N ARG A 209 -14.13 -10.33 -0.68
CA ARG A 209 -15.36 -10.21 0.08
C ARG A 209 -15.27 -9.04 1.04
N ASP A 210 -16.39 -8.37 1.27
CA ASP A 210 -16.48 -7.41 2.35
C ASP A 210 -16.54 -8.11 3.72
N HIS A 211 -16.72 -7.30 4.78
CA HIS A 211 -16.74 -7.77 6.16
C HIS A 211 -17.89 -8.75 6.46
N ASP A 212 -18.97 -8.71 5.66
CA ASP A 212 -20.15 -9.57 5.79
C ASP A 212 -20.09 -10.80 4.86
N GLY A 213 -19.02 -10.92 4.05
CA GLY A 213 -18.81 -12.06 3.15
C GLY A 213 -19.37 -11.86 1.74
N VAL A 214 -19.93 -10.69 1.43
CA VAL A 214 -20.49 -10.36 0.12
C VAL A 214 -19.36 -10.11 -0.87
N ILE A 215 -19.48 -10.67 -2.08
CA ILE A 215 -18.46 -10.54 -3.12
C ILE A 215 -18.39 -9.08 -3.58
N ALA A 216 -17.22 -8.47 -3.43
CA ALA A 216 -16.95 -7.11 -3.87
C ALA A 216 -16.16 -7.08 -5.19
N ASN A 217 -15.30 -8.08 -5.43
CA ASN A 217 -14.42 -8.16 -6.60
C ASN A 217 -13.75 -9.55 -6.70
N LEU A 218 -12.87 -9.77 -7.69
CA LEU A 218 -12.06 -10.98 -7.83
C LEU A 218 -10.57 -10.65 -7.95
N TYR A 219 -9.76 -11.46 -7.28
CA TYR A 219 -8.30 -11.49 -7.37
C TYR A 219 -7.86 -12.73 -8.16
N GLY A 220 -6.86 -12.58 -9.03
CA GLY A 220 -6.28 -13.64 -9.84
C GLY A 220 -4.77 -13.76 -9.63
N ARG A 221 -4.32 -14.88 -9.03
CA ARG A 221 -2.92 -15.30 -8.97
C ARG A 221 -2.55 -16.08 -10.23
N ALA A 222 -1.58 -15.60 -11.01
CA ALA A 222 -1.02 -16.35 -12.13
C ALA A 222 -0.47 -17.71 -11.65
N VAL A 223 -0.92 -18.79 -12.29
CA VAL A 223 -0.44 -20.14 -12.01
C VAL A 223 0.89 -20.37 -12.71
N GLY A 224 1.85 -20.91 -11.97
CA GLY A 224 3.22 -21.15 -12.42
C GLY A 224 4.18 -20.94 -11.26
N SER A 225 5.39 -21.48 -11.39
CA SER A 225 6.42 -21.25 -10.38
C SER A 225 6.82 -19.77 -10.37
N ASP A 226 7.17 -19.23 -9.20
CA ASP A 226 7.40 -17.80 -9.03
C ASP A 226 8.66 -17.33 -9.79
N ASP A 227 9.66 -18.20 -10.00
CA ASP A 227 10.82 -17.98 -10.86
C ASP A 227 10.46 -17.82 -12.35
N LYS A 228 9.39 -18.47 -12.81
CA LYS A 228 8.93 -18.44 -14.21
C LYS A 228 7.81 -17.44 -14.46
N THR A 229 7.24 -16.88 -13.40
CA THR A 229 6.14 -15.92 -13.46
C THR A 229 6.66 -14.51 -13.18
N PRO A 230 6.72 -13.62 -14.19
CA PRO A 230 7.18 -12.25 -14.00
C PRO A 230 6.42 -11.56 -12.87
N LYS A 231 7.15 -10.88 -11.96
CA LYS A 231 6.56 -10.19 -10.79
C LYS A 231 5.31 -9.37 -11.13
N PRO A 232 5.26 -8.55 -12.22
CA PRO A 232 4.08 -7.74 -12.54
C PRO A 232 2.82 -8.54 -12.93
N LEU A 233 2.98 -9.81 -13.31
CA LEU A 233 1.90 -10.67 -13.78
C LEU A 233 1.38 -11.61 -12.69
N ARG A 234 2.14 -11.79 -11.59
CA ARG A 234 1.80 -12.71 -10.49
C ARG A 234 0.43 -12.41 -9.93
N HIS A 235 0.16 -11.15 -9.62
CA HIS A 235 -1.08 -10.70 -9.01
C HIS A 235 -1.86 -9.87 -10.02
N ASP A 236 -3.18 -10.06 -10.07
CA ASP A 236 -4.06 -9.18 -10.82
C ASP A 236 -5.41 -9.05 -10.10
N HIS A 237 -5.89 -7.83 -9.97
CA HIS A 237 -7.20 -7.53 -9.40
C HIS A 237 -8.04 -6.96 -10.50
N LEU A 238 -9.27 -7.47 -10.67
CA LEU A 238 -10.13 -6.88 -11.68
C LEU A 238 -10.53 -5.45 -11.27
N PRO A 239 -10.85 -4.56 -12.23
CA PRO A 239 -11.28 -3.20 -11.91
C PRO A 239 -12.48 -3.21 -10.94
N GLY A 240 -12.39 -2.39 -9.87
CA GLY A 240 -13.40 -2.33 -8.82
C GLY A 240 -12.80 -2.20 -7.41
N PRO A 241 -13.64 -2.21 -6.36
CA PRO A 241 -13.17 -2.09 -4.99
C PRO A 241 -12.27 -3.27 -4.60
N LYS A 242 -11.23 -3.01 -3.82
CA LYS A 242 -10.48 -4.07 -3.13
C LYS A 242 -11.16 -4.31 -1.78
N ALA A 243 -11.39 -5.57 -1.46
CA ALA A 243 -11.87 -6.01 -0.15
C ALA A 243 -10.97 -7.14 0.38
N LEU A 244 -11.46 -8.01 1.25
CA LEU A 244 -10.69 -9.01 1.99
C LEU A 244 -10.72 -10.37 1.29
N CYS A 245 -9.74 -11.22 1.55
CA CYS A 245 -9.88 -12.66 1.34
C CYS A 245 -10.38 -13.28 2.64
N CYS A 246 -11.67 -13.61 2.72
CA CYS A 246 -12.27 -14.24 3.91
C CYS A 246 -13.24 -15.37 3.48
N PRO A 247 -13.68 -16.22 4.42
CA PRO A 247 -14.69 -17.23 4.13
C PRO A 247 -16.00 -16.61 3.63
N PRO A 248 -16.90 -17.38 2.99
CA PRO A 248 -18.19 -16.87 2.53
C PRO A 248 -19.10 -16.29 3.63
N CYS A 249 -18.89 -16.67 4.89
CA CYS A 249 -19.61 -16.11 6.04
C CYS A 249 -19.06 -14.76 6.53
N GLY A 250 -18.07 -14.19 5.85
CA GLY A 250 -17.45 -12.93 6.25
C GLY A 250 -16.55 -13.09 7.47
N LEU A 251 -16.56 -12.08 8.35
CA LEU A 251 -15.72 -12.03 9.54
C LEU A 251 -16.43 -12.49 10.82
N ALA A 252 -17.69 -12.90 10.74
CA ALA A 252 -18.41 -13.41 11.90
C ALA A 252 -17.81 -14.76 12.32
N GLY A 253 -17.45 -14.88 13.61
CA GLY A 253 -16.83 -16.08 14.15
C GLY A 253 -16.47 -15.93 15.62
N PRO A 254 -16.29 -17.07 16.33
CA PRO A 254 -15.82 -17.06 17.71
C PRO A 254 -14.31 -16.82 17.81
N GLY A 255 -13.88 -16.17 18.89
CA GLY A 255 -12.48 -15.97 19.18
C GLY A 255 -11.86 -14.75 18.46
N PRO A 256 -10.53 -14.61 18.53
CA PRO A 256 -9.84 -13.55 17.82
C PRO A 256 -9.86 -13.80 16.31
N LEU A 257 -10.09 -12.73 15.54
CA LEU A 257 -9.83 -12.75 14.11
C LEU A 257 -8.32 -12.72 13.87
N LEU A 258 -7.77 -13.69 13.15
CA LEU A 258 -6.42 -13.59 12.63
C LEU A 258 -6.43 -12.74 11.34
N LEU A 259 -5.68 -11.65 11.31
CA LEU A 259 -5.58 -10.75 10.17
C LEU A 259 -4.18 -10.84 9.57
N VAL A 260 -4.11 -11.31 8.32
CA VAL A 260 -2.85 -11.64 7.62
C VAL A 260 -2.65 -10.79 6.37
N GLU A 261 -1.41 -10.74 5.87
CA GLU A 261 -1.01 -9.89 4.75
C GLU A 261 -1.71 -10.24 3.44
N GLY A 262 -1.85 -11.54 3.14
CA GLY A 262 -2.31 -12.00 1.84
C GLY A 262 -3.34 -13.13 1.89
N ALA A 263 -3.90 -13.40 0.71
CA ALA A 263 -4.90 -14.44 0.53
C ALA A 263 -4.34 -15.86 0.76
N PHE A 264 -3.08 -16.10 0.41
CA PHE A 264 -2.45 -17.40 0.61
C PHE A 264 -2.09 -17.62 2.08
N ASP A 265 -1.73 -16.58 2.82
CA ASP A 265 -1.56 -16.66 4.28
C ASP A 265 -2.88 -17.01 4.97
N ALA A 266 -3.99 -16.45 4.49
CA ALA A 266 -5.31 -16.74 5.04
C ALA A 266 -5.70 -18.20 4.79
N LEU A 267 -5.49 -18.69 3.58
CA LEU A 267 -5.73 -20.10 3.25
C LEU A 267 -4.77 -21.05 3.99
N ALA A 268 -3.52 -20.66 4.20
CA ALA A 268 -2.53 -21.42 4.96
C ALA A 268 -2.90 -21.50 6.44
N ALA A 269 -3.23 -20.37 7.07
CA ALA A 269 -3.73 -20.33 8.45
C ALA A 269 -5.01 -21.15 8.60
N ALA A 270 -5.93 -21.02 7.65
CA ALA A 270 -7.10 -21.87 7.58
C ALA A 270 -6.66 -23.33 7.54
N ALA A 271 -5.80 -23.74 6.60
CA ALA A 271 -5.33 -25.12 6.45
C ALA A 271 -4.68 -25.68 7.72
N ALA A 272 -4.00 -24.84 8.51
CA ALA A 272 -3.43 -25.19 9.81
C ALA A 272 -4.48 -25.30 10.95
N GLY A 273 -5.76 -25.08 10.65
CA GLY A 273 -6.90 -25.27 11.56
C GLY A 273 -7.55 -23.97 12.04
N HIS A 274 -6.94 -22.80 11.80
CA HIS A 274 -7.48 -21.52 12.25
C HIS A 274 -8.37 -20.87 11.19
N ARG A 275 -9.68 -21.13 11.26
CA ARG A 275 -10.64 -20.72 10.21
C ARG A 275 -11.15 -19.29 10.33
N HIS A 276 -11.06 -18.66 11.51
CA HIS A 276 -11.47 -17.27 11.72
C HIS A 276 -10.34 -16.32 11.31
N VAL A 277 -10.09 -16.25 10.00
CA VAL A 277 -8.97 -15.52 9.42
C VAL A 277 -9.41 -14.68 8.22
N ALA A 278 -8.78 -13.52 8.04
CA ALA A 278 -8.96 -12.68 6.87
C ALA A 278 -7.60 -12.25 6.31
N GLY A 279 -7.43 -12.43 4.99
CA GLY A 279 -6.28 -11.97 4.24
C GLY A 279 -6.50 -10.59 3.65
N LEU A 280 -5.48 -9.74 3.76
CA LEU A 280 -5.47 -8.40 3.19
C LEU A 280 -5.03 -8.43 1.72
N TYR A 281 -5.26 -7.32 1.04
CA TYR A 281 -4.69 -7.03 -0.28
C TYR A 281 -4.21 -5.58 -0.25
N GLY A 282 -3.38 -5.30 0.76
CA GLY A 282 -3.23 -3.98 1.35
C GLY A 282 -4.43 -3.56 2.20
N LEU A 283 -4.35 -2.34 2.74
CA LEU A 283 -5.29 -1.86 3.76
C LEU A 283 -6.56 -1.21 3.23
N ALA A 284 -6.67 -0.94 1.93
CA ALA A 284 -7.82 -0.24 1.36
C ALA A 284 -9.16 -0.95 1.63
N GLY A 285 -9.14 -2.29 1.75
CA GLY A 285 -10.31 -3.10 2.05
C GLY A 285 -10.63 -3.25 3.54
N TRP A 286 -9.75 -2.83 4.44
CA TRP A 286 -9.93 -3.02 5.89
C TRP A 286 -10.59 -1.81 6.54
N LYS A 287 -11.58 -2.07 7.41
CA LYS A 287 -12.34 -1.05 8.14
C LYS A 287 -12.72 -1.58 9.53
N TRP A 288 -12.12 -1.02 10.58
CA TRP A 288 -12.38 -1.45 11.96
C TRP A 288 -13.84 -1.38 12.37
N ARG A 289 -14.53 -0.30 12.00
CA ARG A 289 -15.96 -0.14 12.30
C ARG A 289 -16.80 -1.27 11.69
N LEU A 290 -16.49 -1.69 10.46
CA LEU A 290 -17.21 -2.79 9.82
C LEU A 290 -16.84 -4.15 10.43
N ALA A 291 -15.56 -4.37 10.75
CA ALA A 291 -15.13 -5.58 11.47
C ALA A 291 -15.88 -5.72 12.81
N ARG A 292 -16.02 -4.62 13.55
CA ARG A 292 -16.78 -4.59 14.81
C ARG A 292 -18.27 -4.86 14.60
N LEU A 293 -18.88 -4.31 13.55
CA LEU A 293 -20.28 -4.58 13.21
C LEU A 293 -20.51 -6.05 12.81
N ALA A 294 -19.51 -6.67 12.17
CA ALA A 294 -19.48 -8.10 11.86
C ALA A 294 -19.20 -9.00 13.09
N GLY A 295 -19.07 -8.41 14.29
CA GLY A 295 -18.91 -9.13 15.55
C GLY A 295 -17.47 -9.38 16.00
N VAL A 296 -16.48 -8.85 15.28
CA VAL A 296 -15.07 -8.96 15.68
C VAL A 296 -14.80 -8.01 16.86
N LEU A 297 -14.28 -8.55 17.96
CA LEU A 297 -13.90 -7.79 19.15
C LEU A 297 -12.40 -7.85 19.45
N GLU A 298 -11.77 -8.96 19.05
CA GLU A 298 -10.37 -9.25 19.25
C GLU A 298 -9.72 -9.58 17.91
N THR A 299 -8.50 -9.11 17.68
CA THR A 299 -7.79 -9.32 16.42
C THR A 299 -6.33 -9.61 16.70
N VAL A 300 -5.78 -10.63 16.06
CA VAL A 300 -4.34 -10.92 16.05
C VAL A 300 -3.79 -10.55 14.69
N LEU A 301 -2.74 -9.73 14.68
CA LEU A 301 -2.05 -9.34 13.45
C LEU A 301 -0.91 -10.31 13.17
N ALA A 302 -0.92 -10.86 11.97
CA ALA A 302 0.10 -11.78 11.46
C ALA A 302 0.47 -11.36 10.04
N LEU A 303 1.03 -10.15 9.92
CA LEU A 303 1.62 -9.64 8.68
C LEU A 303 3.03 -10.22 8.48
N ASP A 304 3.63 -9.99 7.32
CA ASP A 304 4.95 -10.54 6.99
C ASP A 304 6.02 -10.15 8.04
N GLN A 305 6.91 -11.08 8.34
CA GLN A 305 8.06 -10.91 9.23
C GLN A 305 9.23 -10.20 8.54
N ASP A 306 8.92 -9.13 7.81
CA ASP A 306 9.89 -8.20 7.24
C ASP A 306 9.69 -6.78 7.79
N GLY A 307 10.63 -5.87 7.52
CA GLY A 307 10.57 -4.50 8.05
C GLY A 307 9.24 -3.80 7.76
N PRO A 308 8.79 -3.74 6.49
CA PRO A 308 7.50 -3.15 6.13
C PRO A 308 6.29 -3.82 6.81
N GLY A 309 6.25 -5.16 6.86
CA GLY A 309 5.15 -5.90 7.49
C GLY A 309 5.07 -5.63 9.00
N GLN A 310 6.21 -5.59 9.69
CA GLN A 310 6.27 -5.25 11.12
C GLN A 310 5.82 -3.83 11.41
N GLU A 311 6.25 -2.85 10.61
CA GLU A 311 5.80 -1.45 10.74
C GLU A 311 4.29 -1.32 10.52
N ALA A 312 3.77 -2.01 9.50
CA ALA A 312 2.35 -2.03 9.18
C ALA A 312 1.53 -2.67 10.30
N ALA A 313 2.00 -3.77 10.89
CA ALA A 313 1.33 -4.47 11.98
C ALA A 313 1.23 -3.57 13.21
N GLN A 314 2.31 -2.89 13.59
CA GLN A 314 2.28 -1.95 14.71
C GLN A 314 1.33 -0.77 14.48
N ALA A 315 1.30 -0.24 13.26
CA ALA A 315 0.41 0.88 12.93
C ALA A 315 -1.06 0.45 12.91
N LEU A 316 -1.34 -0.76 12.44
CA LEU A 316 -2.67 -1.36 12.45
C LEU A 316 -3.12 -1.69 13.88
N ALA A 317 -2.23 -2.16 14.76
CA ALA A 317 -2.53 -2.39 16.17
C ALA A 317 -2.99 -1.10 16.86
N ARG A 318 -2.20 -0.03 16.73
CA ARG A 318 -2.56 1.30 17.26
C ARG A 318 -3.92 1.76 16.74
N SER A 319 -4.15 1.59 15.43
CA SER A 319 -5.42 1.95 14.80
C SER A 319 -6.62 1.19 15.38
N GLY A 320 -6.48 -0.12 15.58
CA GLY A 320 -7.56 -0.93 16.13
C GLY A 320 -7.84 -0.58 17.59
N ALA A 321 -6.81 -0.33 18.39
CA ALA A 321 -6.96 0.14 19.77
C ALA A 321 -7.78 1.44 19.83
N LEU A 322 -7.53 2.39 18.92
CA LEU A 322 -8.30 3.64 18.80
C LEU A 322 -9.77 3.41 18.41
N HIS A 323 -10.08 2.29 17.75
CA HIS A 323 -11.44 1.86 17.43
C HIS A 323 -12.07 0.99 18.52
N GLY A 324 -11.42 0.85 19.68
CA GLY A 324 -11.92 0.06 20.81
C GLY A 324 -11.85 -1.45 20.56
N MET A 325 -10.92 -1.88 19.72
CA MET A 325 -10.62 -3.29 19.46
C MET A 325 -9.50 -3.74 20.40
N LYS A 326 -9.53 -5.00 20.84
CA LYS A 326 -8.33 -5.62 21.42
C LYS A 326 -7.47 -6.15 20.28
N VAL A 327 -6.25 -5.64 20.15
CA VAL A 327 -5.35 -6.05 19.07
C VAL A 327 -4.05 -6.57 19.64
N GLY A 328 -3.67 -7.79 19.23
CA GLY A 328 -2.38 -8.41 19.53
C GLY A 328 -1.55 -8.61 18.27
N LEU A 329 -0.27 -8.92 18.47
CA LEU A 329 0.60 -9.43 17.42
C LEU A 329 0.74 -10.94 17.61
N LEU A 330 0.78 -11.70 16.51
CA LEU A 330 1.07 -13.13 16.60
C LEU A 330 2.53 -13.32 17.04
N ASP A 331 2.79 -14.32 17.89
CA ASP A 331 4.12 -14.64 18.38
C ASP A 331 5.04 -15.06 17.22
N PRO A 332 6.18 -14.38 16.99
CA PRO A 332 7.16 -14.74 15.95
C PRO A 332 7.57 -16.22 15.92
N ALA A 333 7.54 -16.92 17.07
CA ALA A 333 7.82 -18.36 17.13
C ALA A 333 6.87 -19.19 16.25
N THR A 334 5.63 -18.72 16.04
CA THR A 334 4.59 -19.36 15.22
C THR A 334 4.99 -19.54 13.76
N TRP A 335 5.86 -18.66 13.23
CA TRP A 335 6.31 -18.73 11.84
C TRP A 335 7.45 -19.74 11.63
N GLY A 336 8.06 -20.26 12.69
CA GLY A 336 9.22 -21.15 12.58
C GLY A 336 10.42 -20.52 11.85
N GLY A 337 10.55 -19.19 11.90
CA GLY A 337 11.61 -18.44 11.20
C GLY A 337 11.35 -18.14 9.72
N HIS A 338 10.14 -18.41 9.22
CA HIS A 338 9.73 -18.08 7.86
C HIS A 338 9.20 -16.65 7.73
N LYS A 339 9.25 -16.12 6.50
CA LYS A 339 8.87 -14.74 6.22
C LYS A 339 7.37 -14.51 6.38
N ASP A 340 6.55 -15.44 5.90
CA ASP A 340 5.09 -15.34 5.88
C ASP A 340 4.44 -16.68 6.27
N LEU A 341 3.12 -16.66 6.52
CA LEU A 341 2.39 -17.84 6.98
C LEU A 341 2.29 -18.89 5.90
N ALA A 342 2.19 -18.49 4.63
CA ALA A 342 2.16 -19.42 3.51
C ALA A 342 3.48 -20.21 3.37
N GLU A 343 4.63 -19.57 3.57
CA GLU A 343 5.93 -20.21 3.61
C GLU A 343 6.08 -21.13 4.83
N ALA A 344 5.68 -20.66 6.02
CA ALA A 344 5.70 -21.46 7.25
C ALA A 344 4.83 -22.72 7.12
N TRP A 345 3.64 -22.58 6.54
CA TRP A 345 2.73 -23.69 6.27
C TRP A 345 3.34 -24.70 5.30
N LEU A 346 3.87 -24.23 4.17
CA LEU A 346 4.46 -25.10 3.16
C LEU A 346 5.68 -25.86 3.71
N ALA A 347 6.42 -25.27 4.65
CA ALA A 347 7.53 -25.90 5.35
C ALA A 347 7.10 -26.86 6.47
N GLY A 348 5.81 -26.90 6.83
CA GLY A 348 5.30 -27.67 7.97
C GLY A 348 5.69 -27.11 9.33
N ALA A 349 6.07 -25.83 9.39
CA ALA A 349 6.56 -25.15 10.59
C ALA A 349 5.50 -24.23 11.25
N LEU A 350 4.38 -23.96 10.58
CA LEU A 350 3.32 -23.09 11.09
C LEU A 350 2.56 -23.74 12.26
N ASP A 351 2.65 -23.14 13.44
CA ASP A 351 1.96 -23.61 14.65
C ASP A 351 0.98 -22.57 15.22
N LEU A 352 -0.30 -22.69 14.87
CA LEU A 352 -1.37 -21.82 15.38
C LEU A 352 -2.12 -22.42 16.59
N GLN A 353 -1.64 -23.53 17.17
CA GLN A 353 -2.37 -24.27 18.20
C GLN A 353 -2.45 -23.51 19.53
N SER A 354 -1.49 -22.62 19.79
CA SER A 354 -1.41 -21.77 20.97
C SER A 354 -1.57 -20.30 20.60
N LEU A 355 -2.66 -19.94 19.90
CA LEU A 355 -3.16 -18.55 19.94
C LEU A 355 -3.65 -18.19 21.36
N GLU A 356 -2.82 -18.45 22.37
CA GLU A 356 -2.70 -17.63 23.56
C GLU A 356 -2.24 -16.28 23.01
N LEU A 357 -3.23 -15.44 22.71
CA LEU A 357 -2.98 -14.04 22.55
C LEU A 357 -2.18 -13.62 23.79
N GLU A 358 -0.91 -13.26 23.61
CA GLU A 358 -0.43 -12.11 24.34
C GLU A 358 -1.30 -10.93 23.85
N VAL A 359 -2.53 -10.85 24.37
CA VAL A 359 -3.10 -9.58 24.77
C VAL A 359 -2.19 -9.15 25.91
N GLY A 360 -0.96 -8.77 25.56
CA GLY A 360 -0.13 -8.01 26.46
C GLY A 360 -1.01 -6.86 26.92
N PRO A 361 -0.85 -6.36 28.16
CA PRO A 361 -1.34 -5.03 28.40
C PRO A 361 -0.69 -4.22 27.27
N GLU A 362 -1.48 -3.67 26.36
CA GLU A 362 -1.07 -2.38 25.87
C GLU A 362 -0.95 -1.59 27.16
N ARG A 363 0.31 -1.47 27.63
CA ARG A 363 0.78 -0.27 28.28
C ARG A 363 0.21 0.79 27.39
N SER A 364 -0.90 1.34 27.85
CA SER A 364 -1.74 2.17 27.02
C SER A 364 -0.81 3.27 26.48
N ALA A 365 -1.12 3.86 25.34
CA ALA A 365 -0.51 5.15 25.02
C ALA A 365 -0.61 6.14 26.20
N LEU A 366 -1.51 5.91 27.18
CA LEU A 366 -1.52 6.56 28.49
C LEU A 366 -0.29 6.25 29.38
N ASP A 367 0.19 5.02 29.51
CA ASP A 367 1.28 4.68 30.45
C ASP A 367 2.65 5.23 30.00
N THR A 368 2.90 5.24 28.68
CA THR A 368 4.12 5.82 28.10
C THR A 368 4.16 7.35 28.14
N VAL A 369 3.00 8.01 28.13
CA VAL A 369 2.88 9.46 28.35
C VAL A 369 3.02 9.82 29.83
N THR A 370 2.48 8.98 30.72
CA THR A 370 2.52 9.18 32.18
C THR A 370 3.94 8.97 32.74
N GLU A 371 4.68 7.96 32.27
CA GLU A 371 6.09 7.75 32.66
C GLU A 371 7.06 8.81 32.10
N ARG A 372 6.77 9.38 30.91
CA ARG A 372 7.55 10.52 30.37
C ARG A 372 7.28 11.82 31.15
N GLN A 373 6.04 12.06 31.58
CA GLN A 373 5.68 13.22 32.40
C GLN A 373 6.13 13.10 33.87
N ALA A 374 6.35 11.88 34.38
CA ALA A 374 6.83 11.66 35.76
C ALA A 374 8.35 11.86 35.93
N LYS A 375 9.12 11.88 34.83
CA LYS A 375 10.59 12.04 34.84
C LYS A 375 11.09 13.46 34.57
N GLU A 376 10.22 14.36 34.13
CA GLU A 376 10.52 15.78 33.97
C GLU A 376 9.82 16.58 35.07
N PRO A 377 10.51 17.49 35.79
CA PRO A 377 9.82 18.39 36.72
C PRO A 377 8.77 19.20 35.96
N PRO A 378 7.65 19.58 36.60
CA PRO A 378 6.50 20.15 35.91
C PRO A 378 6.85 21.53 35.36
N ALA A 379 7.31 21.57 34.11
CA ALA A 379 7.26 22.78 33.31
C ALA A 379 5.77 23.01 33.02
N LEU A 380 5.26 24.12 33.56
CA LEU A 380 3.96 24.71 33.28
C LEU A 380 3.43 24.29 31.91
N ALA A 381 2.28 23.61 31.92
CA ALA A 381 1.59 23.12 30.74
C ALA A 381 1.53 24.23 29.67
N GLN A 382 2.34 24.08 28.63
CA GLN A 382 2.19 24.91 27.45
C GLN A 382 0.93 24.45 26.71
N PRO A 383 0.12 25.38 26.19
CA PRO A 383 -1.08 25.03 25.45
C PRO A 383 -0.73 24.16 24.24
N LEU A 384 -1.55 23.13 23.99
CA LEU A 384 -1.42 22.27 22.80
C LEU A 384 -1.38 23.12 21.54
N ASP A 385 -0.24 23.11 20.86
CA ASP A 385 -0.02 23.81 19.60
C ASP A 385 -0.72 23.06 18.46
N LEU A 386 -1.92 23.54 18.14
CA LEU A 386 -2.80 23.00 17.10
C LEU A 386 -2.20 23.13 15.68
N GLU A 387 -1.21 24.01 15.47
CA GLU A 387 -0.55 24.19 14.16
C GLU A 387 0.36 22.99 13.84
N ARG A 388 1.00 22.40 14.85
CA ARG A 388 1.91 21.25 14.68
C ARG A 388 1.21 19.93 14.35
N ILE A 389 -0.09 19.83 14.68
CA ILE A 389 -0.94 18.68 14.32
C ILE A 389 -1.47 18.84 12.88
N SER A 390 -1.76 20.07 12.47
CA SER A 390 -2.18 20.41 11.10
C SER A 390 -1.09 20.13 10.05
N GLU A 391 0.19 20.33 10.39
CA GLU A 391 1.31 20.05 9.46
C GLU A 391 1.46 18.57 9.12
N ARG A 392 0.99 17.64 9.97
CA ARG A 392 1.10 16.19 9.77
C ARG A 392 0.07 15.62 8.78
N ILE A 393 -0.90 16.44 8.35
CA ILE A 393 -2.06 16.05 7.53
C ILE A 393 -1.84 16.37 6.02
N SER A 394 -0.65 16.84 5.64
CA SER A 394 -0.41 17.45 4.31
C SER A 394 0.52 16.69 3.34
N GLU A 395 0.81 15.40 3.56
CA GLU A 395 1.66 14.61 2.64
C GLU A 395 0.83 13.88 1.55
N PRO A 396 1.19 13.99 0.25
CA PRO A 396 0.53 13.23 -0.81
C PRO A 396 1.04 11.79 -0.87
N ALA A 397 0.11 10.89 -1.22
CA ALA A 397 0.27 9.45 -1.30
C ALA A 397 1.28 8.98 -2.35
N ASP A 398 2.03 7.94 -2.00
CA ASP A 398 3.05 7.30 -2.82
C ASP A 398 2.50 6.11 -3.58
N ASP A 399 2.80 6.08 -4.88
CA ASP A 399 2.50 4.99 -5.82
C ASP A 399 3.71 4.06 -5.99
N ASP A 400 4.43 3.81 -4.90
CA ASP A 400 5.28 2.62 -4.81
C ASP A 400 4.34 1.46 -4.56
N GLY A 401 4.46 0.37 -5.32
CA GLY A 401 3.68 -0.86 -5.18
C GLY A 401 3.78 -1.58 -3.82
N ASN A 402 4.13 -0.85 -2.75
CA ASN A 402 3.90 -1.14 -1.35
C ASN A 402 2.46 -0.77 -0.96
N PRO A 403 1.56 -1.74 -0.71
CA PRO A 403 0.18 -1.48 -0.31
C PRO A 403 0.02 -0.74 1.04
N TRP A 404 1.12 -0.57 1.79
CA TRP A 404 1.14 -0.20 3.21
C TRP A 404 1.57 1.25 3.48
N CYS A 405 1.89 2.05 2.45
CA CYS A 405 2.15 3.48 2.62
C CYS A 405 0.82 4.27 2.76
N GLY A 406 0.72 5.15 3.76
CA GLY A 406 -0.48 5.97 4.05
C GLY A 406 -1.40 5.43 5.16
N ILE A 407 -0.88 4.56 6.04
CA ILE A 407 -1.65 3.99 7.15
C ILE A 407 -2.30 5.09 8.00
N TRP A 408 -1.57 6.13 8.37
CA TRP A 408 -2.06 7.16 9.28
C TRP A 408 -3.31 7.91 8.79
N ASP A 409 -3.38 8.29 7.52
CA ASP A 409 -4.56 8.96 6.94
C ASP A 409 -5.76 8.02 6.74
N ARG A 410 -5.51 6.71 6.56
CA ARG A 410 -6.56 5.69 6.37
C ARG A 410 -7.09 5.13 7.69
N VAL A 411 -6.25 5.16 8.74
CA VAL A 411 -6.54 4.67 10.09
C VAL A 411 -7.56 5.53 10.81
N PHE A 412 -7.59 6.84 10.58
CA PHE A 412 -8.42 7.76 11.36
C PHE A 412 -9.71 8.21 10.69
N GLY A 413 -10.00 7.80 9.44
CA GLY A 413 -11.24 8.09 8.73
C GLY A 413 -11.45 9.58 8.39
N THR A 414 -11.26 10.50 9.33
CA THR A 414 -11.18 11.96 9.25
C THR A 414 -10.53 12.54 10.52
N ALA A 415 -9.96 13.74 10.47
CA ALA A 415 -9.52 14.53 11.63
C ALA A 415 -10.62 14.77 12.70
N THR A 416 -11.88 14.47 12.38
CA THR A 416 -13.02 14.59 13.29
C THR A 416 -13.06 13.47 14.33
N GLU A 417 -12.63 12.25 14.00
CA GLU A 417 -12.61 11.13 14.95
C GLU A 417 -11.48 11.31 15.98
N GLU A 418 -10.34 11.86 15.55
CA GLU A 418 -9.23 12.29 16.41
C GLU A 418 -9.65 13.39 17.39
N ALA A 419 -10.39 14.41 16.92
CA ALA A 419 -10.87 15.51 17.76
C ALA A 419 -11.94 15.08 18.79
N ILE A 420 -12.81 14.12 18.45
CA ILE A 420 -13.82 13.58 19.37
C ILE A 420 -13.14 12.79 20.50
N TRP A 421 -12.09 12.03 20.19
CA TRP A 421 -11.34 11.27 21.18
C TRP A 421 -10.50 12.17 22.10
N LEU A 422 -9.79 13.17 21.56
CA LEU A 422 -9.06 14.17 22.34
C LEU A 422 -9.98 14.94 23.30
N ARG A 423 -11.22 15.25 22.88
CA ARG A 423 -12.23 15.86 23.76
C ARG A 423 -12.69 14.94 24.89
N ARG A 424 -12.79 13.62 24.66
CA ARG A 424 -13.16 12.65 25.70
C ARG A 424 -12.06 12.46 26.73
N LEU A 425 -10.79 12.54 26.34
CA LEU A 425 -9.64 12.54 27.26
C LEU A 425 -9.56 13.81 28.10
N CYS A 426 -9.84 14.98 27.52
CA CYS A 426 -9.83 16.24 28.27
C CYS A 426 -11.04 16.42 29.20
N ALA A 427 -12.16 15.73 28.93
CA ALA A 427 -13.38 15.78 29.76
C ALA A 427 -13.41 14.75 30.90
N ALA A 428 -12.39 13.88 31.01
CA ALA A 428 -12.26 12.88 32.08
C ALA A 428 -11.33 13.36 33.22
N ARG A 429 -11.35 14.66 33.54
CA ARG A 429 -10.78 15.21 34.78
C ARG A 429 -11.88 15.65 35.71
#